data_AF-A0AAU1IV50-F1
#
_entry.id   AF-A0AAU1IV50-F1
#
_cell.length_a   1.000
_cell.length_b   1.000
_cell.length_c   1.000
_cell.angle_alpha   90.00
_cell.angle_beta   90.00
_cell.angle_gamma   90.00
#
_symmetry.space_group_name_H-M   'P 1'
#
loop_
_entity.id
_entity.type
_entity.pdbx_description
1 polymer ?
#
loop_
_entity_poly.entity_id
_entity_poly.type
_entity_poly.pdbx_seq_one_letter_code
_entity_poly.pdbx_strand_id
1 'polypeptide(L)'
;MNTKAINSAAGVINAALTQNRTASGIALALDAAGLLMTPETAAELASLRARFAVSDHSADEDPIAFALTDKAEDDVRPQVRRLRALLAGQREQTGGA
;
A
#
# COMPACT_ATOMS: atom_id res chain seq x y z
N MET A 1 8.66 8.42 -12.14
CA MET A 1 8.46 8.46 -13.61
C MET A 1 9.43 7.47 -14.26
N ASN A 2 8.97 6.51 -15.06
CA ASN A 2 9.82 5.45 -15.62
C ASN A 2 10.56 5.94 -16.88
N THR A 3 11.75 6.50 -16.68
CA THR A 3 12.57 7.12 -17.75
C THR A 3 12.96 6.14 -18.85
N LYS A 4 13.23 4.87 -18.50
CA LYS A 4 13.59 3.84 -19.49
C LYS A 4 12.44 3.54 -20.46
N ALA A 5 11.23 3.34 -19.94
CA ALA A 5 10.05 3.09 -20.77
C ALA A 5 9.74 4.31 -21.66
N ILE A 6 9.86 5.52 -21.12
CA ILE A 6 9.63 6.77 -21.86
C ILE A 6 10.64 6.92 -23.01
N ASN A 7 11.93 6.69 -22.76
CA ASN A 7 12.95 6.77 -23.79
C ASN A 7 12.74 5.71 -24.89
N SER A 8 12.30 4.51 -24.52
CA SER A 8 11.96 3.46 -25.48
C SER A 8 10.79 3.88 -26.38
N ALA A 9 9.70 4.40 -25.80
CA ALA A 9 8.55 4.88 -26.56
C ALA A 9 8.91 6.07 -27.46
N ALA A 10 9.72 7.00 -26.98
CA ALA A 10 10.21 8.14 -27.76
C ALA A 10 11.00 7.67 -29.00
N GLY A 11 11.84 6.63 -28.86
CA GLY A 11 12.57 6.03 -29.97
C GLY A 11 11.64 5.44 -31.04
N VAL A 12 10.62 4.68 -30.63
CA VAL A 12 9.63 4.07 -31.54
C VAL A 12 8.82 5.14 -32.27
N ILE A 13 8.35 6.17 -31.54
CA ILE A 13 7.60 7.29 -32.11
C ILE A 13 8.46 8.04 -33.12
N ASN A 14 9.70 8.38 -32.78
CA ASN A 14 10.60 9.08 -33.68
C ASN A 14 10.86 8.26 -34.96
N ALA A 15 11.13 6.95 -34.83
CA ALA A 15 11.31 6.07 -35.98
C ALA A 15 10.05 6.02 -36.87
N ALA A 16 8.86 5.91 -36.30
CA ALA A 16 7.62 5.89 -37.04
C ALA A 16 7.31 7.24 -37.73
N LEU A 17 7.62 8.36 -37.08
CA LEU A 17 7.50 9.70 -37.65
C LEU A 17 8.47 9.89 -38.83
N THR A 18 9.72 9.43 -38.74
CA THR A 18 10.68 9.49 -39.86
C THR A 18 10.23 8.68 -41.09
N GLN A 19 9.37 7.69 -40.89
CA GLN A 19 8.74 6.89 -41.95
C GLN A 19 7.43 7.51 -42.48
N ASN A 20 7.05 8.73 -42.04
CA ASN A 20 5.77 9.36 -42.36
C ASN A 20 4.55 8.47 -42.05
N ARG A 21 4.62 7.68 -40.97
CA ARG A 21 3.48 6.87 -40.53
C ARG A 21 2.35 7.76 -40.03
N THR A 22 1.11 7.34 -40.31
CA THR A 22 -0.09 7.96 -39.72
C THR A 22 -0.16 7.67 -38.22
N ALA A 23 -1.03 8.37 -37.50
CA ALA A 23 -1.28 8.12 -36.08
C ALA A 23 -1.59 6.64 -35.79
N SER A 24 -2.40 5.99 -36.63
CA SER A 24 -2.70 4.56 -36.49
C SER A 24 -1.47 3.68 -36.70
N GLY A 25 -0.57 4.04 -37.62
CA GLY A 25 0.69 3.33 -37.83
C GLY A 25 1.66 3.46 -36.65
N ILE A 26 1.68 4.62 -35.99
CA ILE A 26 2.46 4.85 -34.77
C ILE A 26 1.89 4.02 -33.62
N ALA A 27 0.56 4.01 -33.45
CA ALA A 27 -0.11 3.21 -32.43
C ALA A 27 0.21 1.71 -32.60
N LEU A 28 0.16 1.20 -33.84
CA LEU A 28 0.50 -0.20 -34.15
C LEU A 28 1.98 -0.52 -33.87
N ALA A 29 2.89 0.42 -34.13
CA ALA A 29 4.31 0.24 -33.82
C ALA A 29 4.57 0.20 -32.30
N LEU A 30 3.86 1.03 -31.53
CA LEU A 30 3.94 1.02 -30.06
C LEU A 30 3.33 -0.26 -29.46
N ASP A 31 2.24 -0.74 -30.03
CA ASP A 31 1.61 -2.02 -29.67
C ASP A 31 2.54 -3.20 -29.96
N ALA A 32 3.11 -3.26 -31.16
CA ALA A 32 4.09 -4.28 -31.55
C ALA A 32 5.37 -4.26 -30.69
N ALA A 33 5.74 -3.09 -30.16
CA ALA A 33 6.85 -2.94 -29.22
C ALA A 33 6.49 -3.30 -27.77
N GLY A 34 5.22 -3.66 -27.49
CA GLY A 34 4.74 -4.00 -26.14
C GLY A 34 4.72 -2.81 -25.19
N LEU A 35 4.59 -1.59 -25.72
CA LEU A 35 4.64 -0.35 -24.94
C LEU A 35 3.25 0.19 -24.57
N LEU A 36 2.19 -0.41 -25.12
CA LEU A 36 0.80 -0.07 -24.80
C LEU A 36 0.21 -1.07 -23.82
N MET A 37 -0.67 -0.57 -22.95
CA MET A 37 -1.49 -1.39 -22.08
C MET A 37 -2.85 -1.59 -22.74
N THR A 38 -3.39 -2.80 -22.68
CA THR A 38 -4.74 -3.06 -23.16
C THR A 38 -5.78 -2.39 -22.25
N PRO A 39 -6.96 -2.03 -22.77
CA PRO A 39 -8.00 -1.43 -21.95
C PRO A 39 -8.45 -2.35 -20.81
N GLU A 40 -8.44 -3.66 -21.02
CA GLU A 40 -8.79 -4.66 -19.99
C GLU A 40 -7.77 -4.65 -18.84
N THR A 41 -6.47 -4.68 -19.16
CA THR A 41 -5.41 -4.64 -18.14
C THR A 41 -5.41 -3.29 -17.40
N ALA A 42 -5.71 -2.19 -18.09
CA ALA A 42 -5.84 -0.88 -17.44
C ALA A 42 -7.02 -0.85 -16.45
N ALA A 43 -8.15 -1.44 -16.82
CA ALA A 43 -9.33 -1.52 -15.95
C ALA A 43 -9.12 -2.44 -14.74
N GLU A 44 -8.45 -3.57 -14.93
CA GLU A 44 -8.08 -4.48 -13.84
C GLU A 44 -7.12 -3.80 -12.86
N LEU A 45 -6.10 -3.11 -13.36
CA LEU A 45 -5.14 -2.38 -12.54
C LEU A 45 -5.81 -1.25 -11.76
N ALA A 46 -6.74 -0.52 -12.37
CA ALA A 46 -7.54 0.49 -11.69
C ALA A 46 -8.42 -0.13 -10.58
N SER A 47 -9.06 -1.27 -10.86
CA SER A 47 -9.86 -2.01 -9.88
C SER A 47 -9.01 -2.50 -8.71
N LEU A 48 -7.81 -2.99 -8.99
CA LEU A 48 -6.88 -3.48 -7.98
C LEU A 48 -6.37 -2.32 -7.10
N ARG A 49 -6.01 -1.19 -7.71
CA ARG A 49 -5.66 0.04 -6.98
C ARG A 49 -6.80 0.51 -6.09
N ALA A 50 -8.05 0.47 -6.56
CA ALA A 50 -9.20 0.84 -5.75
C ALA A 50 -9.39 -0.09 -4.54
N ARG A 51 -9.22 -1.41 -4.73
CA ARG A 51 -9.28 -2.39 -3.63
C ARG A 51 -8.22 -2.13 -2.56
N PHE A 52 -6.97 -1.89 -2.97
CA PHE A 52 -5.88 -1.65 -2.03
C PHE A 52 -5.85 -0.23 -1.46
N ALA A 53 -6.43 0.76 -2.13
CA ALA A 53 -6.60 2.10 -1.55
C ALA A 53 -7.59 2.09 -0.37
N VAL A 54 -8.57 1.18 -0.37
CA VAL A 54 -9.44 0.92 0.80
C VAL A 54 -8.66 0.21 1.93
N SER A 55 -7.54 -0.43 1.61
CA SER A 55 -6.66 -1.13 2.54
C SER A 55 -5.42 -0.32 2.95
N ASP A 56 -5.33 0.97 2.61
CA ASP A 56 -4.26 1.87 3.06
C ASP A 56 -4.46 2.32 4.53
N HIS A 57 -4.99 1.42 5.37
CA HIS A 57 -4.62 1.39 6.77
C HIS A 57 -3.16 0.90 6.79
N SER A 58 -2.26 1.83 7.01
CA SER A 58 -0.82 1.67 7.20
C SER A 58 -0.36 0.22 7.39
N ALA A 59 0.38 -0.31 6.41
CA ALA A 59 1.07 -1.59 6.50
C ALA A 59 2.16 -1.66 7.60
N ASP A 60 2.33 -0.58 8.38
CA ASP A 60 3.10 -0.54 9.63
C ASP A 60 2.29 -0.95 10.86
N GLU A 61 0.96 -1.03 10.75
CA GLU A 61 0.12 -1.68 11.76
C GLU A 61 -0.03 -3.15 11.39
N ASP A 62 0.81 -3.98 12.01
CA ASP A 62 0.62 -5.43 12.06
C ASP A 62 -0.87 -5.71 12.29
N PRO A 63 -1.60 -6.45 11.44
CA PRO A 63 -3.05 -6.66 11.62
C PRO A 63 -3.37 -7.34 12.96
N ILE A 64 -2.38 -8.02 13.54
CA ILE A 64 -2.41 -8.55 14.90
C ILE A 64 -2.42 -7.42 15.94
N ALA A 65 -1.66 -6.33 15.73
CA ALA A 65 -1.62 -5.18 16.63
C ALA A 65 -2.99 -4.54 16.80
N PHE A 66 -3.73 -4.26 15.71
CA PHE A 66 -5.08 -3.68 15.81
C PHE A 66 -6.04 -4.56 16.62
N ALA A 67 -6.11 -5.86 16.29
CA ALA A 67 -6.96 -6.82 17.00
C ALA A 67 -6.52 -7.06 18.46
N LEU A 68 -5.22 -6.94 18.75
CA LEU A 68 -4.69 -6.98 20.12
C LEU A 68 -5.00 -5.71 20.89
N THR A 69 -5.15 -4.54 20.25
CA THR A 69 -5.48 -3.29 20.95
C THR A 69 -6.87 -3.38 21.57
N ASP A 70 -7.87 -3.81 20.80
CA ASP A 70 -9.25 -3.98 21.28
C ASP A 70 -9.34 -5.03 22.39
N LYS A 71 -8.74 -6.22 22.17
CA LYS A 71 -8.67 -7.25 23.21
C LYS A 71 -7.90 -6.79 24.46
N ALA A 72 -6.86 -5.97 24.29
CA ALA A 72 -6.10 -5.46 25.42
C ALA A 72 -6.92 -4.46 26.25
N GLU A 73 -7.84 -3.70 25.64
CA GLU A 73 -8.75 -2.81 26.38
C GLU A 73 -9.65 -3.59 27.34
N ASP A 74 -10.24 -4.69 26.86
CA ASP A 74 -11.19 -5.48 27.62
C ASP A 74 -10.52 -6.47 28.60
N ASP A 75 -9.47 -7.16 28.16
CA ASP A 75 -8.89 -8.26 28.95
C ASP A 75 -7.72 -7.82 29.83
N VAL A 76 -6.80 -7.01 29.29
CA VAL A 76 -5.47 -6.77 29.89
C VAL A 76 -5.44 -5.51 30.75
N ARG A 77 -6.01 -4.39 30.29
CA ARG A 77 -6.00 -3.12 31.02
C ARG A 77 -6.66 -3.20 32.41
N PRO A 78 -7.79 -3.90 32.61
CA PRO A 78 -8.38 -4.06 33.95
C PRO A 78 -7.51 -4.89 34.89
N GLN A 79 -6.79 -5.89 34.37
CA GLN A 79 -5.88 -6.73 35.15
C GLN A 79 -4.65 -5.92 35.61
N VAL A 80 -4.05 -5.14 34.71
CA VAL A 80 -2.92 -4.26 35.05
C VAL A 80 -3.34 -3.20 36.08
N ARG A 81 -4.55 -2.64 35.96
CA ARG A 81 -5.08 -1.68 36.95
C ARG A 81 -5.23 -2.31 38.33
N ARG A 82 -5.79 -3.51 38.42
CA ARG A 82 -5.92 -4.27 39.68
C ARG A 82 -4.56 -4.59 40.30
N LEU A 83 -3.60 -5.03 39.49
CA LEU A 83 -2.25 -5.33 39.96
C LEU A 83 -1.54 -4.08 40.52
N ARG A 84 -1.67 -2.92 39.84
CA ARG A 84 -1.10 -1.65 40.34
C ARG A 84 -1.70 -1.24 41.68
N ALA A 85 -3.01 -1.42 41.88
CA ALA A 85 -3.67 -1.12 43.15
C ALA A 85 -3.17 -2.03 44.28
N LEU A 86 -3.01 -3.33 44.02
CA LEU A 86 -2.46 -4.29 45.00
C LEU A 86 -1.03 -3.93 45.39
N LEU A 87 -0.18 -3.59 44.42
CA LEU A 87 1.20 -3.20 44.67
C LEU A 87 1.32 -1.86 45.41
N ALA A 88 0.41 -0.91 45.17
CA ALA A 88 0.35 0.34 45.93
C ALA A 88 0.00 0.07 47.41
N GLY A 89 -1.03 -0.74 47.68
CA GLY A 89 -1.41 -1.10 49.05
C GLY A 89 -0.33 -1.91 49.79
N GLN A 90 0.43 -2.76 49.09
CA GLN A 90 1.57 -3.46 49.69
C GLN A 90 2.71 -2.50 50.05
N ARG A 91 3.01 -1.50 49.20
CA ARG A 91 4.04 -0.49 49.48
C ARG A 91 3.70 0.38 50.68
N GLU A 92 2.43 0.71 50.88
CA GLU A 92 1.97 1.43 52.08
C GLU A 92 2.10 0.58 53.35
N GLN A 93 1.89 -0.74 53.25
CA GLN A 93 2.07 -1.68 54.37
C GLN A 93 3.54 -2.02 54.67
N THR A 94 4.46 -1.85 53.71
CA THR A 94 5.92 -2.09 53.91
C THR A 94 6.71 -0.81 54.20
N GLY A 95 6.14 0.38 53.98
CA GLY A 95 6.79 1.68 54.23
C GLY A 95 6.46 2.33 55.59
N GLY A 96 5.67 1.66 56.44
CA GLY A 96 5.35 2.09 57.80
C GLY A 96 6.09 1.26 58.85
N ALA A 97 7.40 1.46 58.96
CA ALA A 97 8.24 0.99 60.06
C ALA A 97 9.25 2.09 60.44
#